data_AF-A0A4Q5R372-F1
#
_entry.id   AF-A0A4Q5R372-F1
#
_cell.length_a   1.000
_cell.length_b   1.000
_cell.length_c   1.000
_cell.angle_alpha   90.00
_cell.angle_beta   90.00
_cell.angle_gamma   90.00
#
_symmetry.space_group_name_H-M   'P 1'
#
loop_
_entity.id
_entity.type
_entity.pdbx_description
1 polymer ?
#
loop_
_entity_poly.entity_id
_entity_poly.type
_entity_poly.pdbx_seq_one_letter_code
_entity_poly.pdbx_strand_id
1 'polypeptide(L)'
;FSFVGKKGVPHDVTIHDQKLARLVRKCKDIPGQHLFQFYGPDGQRHPLESGHVNDYLHQHTGLALSAKDFRTWGGTVKMVSCLEAVLHQEPELAPEKAIRQAVKEVATNLGNTPTVCSKYYIHPQVVELFKSGRLIEYLRRHDADPADRDELSPTEHLVLEMLAEV
;
A
#
# COMPACT_ATOMS: atom_id res chain seq x y z
N PHE A 1 -4.32 15.15 6.23
CA PHE A 1 -5.40 15.20 5.22
C PHE A 1 -6.64 14.69 5.91
N SER A 2 -7.70 15.49 5.97
CA SER A 2 -8.99 15.04 6.50
C SER A 2 -10.04 15.28 5.44
N PHE A 3 -10.65 14.21 4.92
CA PHE A 3 -11.62 14.26 3.84
C PHE A 3 -12.58 13.06 3.88
N VAL A 4 -13.71 13.18 3.21
CA VAL A 4 -14.68 12.08 3.06
C VAL A 4 -14.41 11.38 1.74
N GLY A 5 -14.06 10.10 1.82
CA GLY A 5 -13.76 9.25 0.68
C GLY A 5 -15.00 8.58 0.08
N LYS A 6 -14.74 7.52 -0.67
CA LYS A 6 -15.80 6.74 -1.34
C LYS A 6 -16.80 6.18 -0.32
N LYS A 7 -18.09 6.23 -0.64
CA LYS A 7 -19.19 5.76 0.22
C LYS A 7 -19.27 6.47 1.60
N GLY A 8 -18.76 7.69 1.71
CA GLY A 8 -18.88 8.46 2.94
C GLY A 8 -17.86 8.09 4.03
N VAL A 9 -16.86 7.27 3.71
CA VAL A 9 -15.85 6.85 4.70
C VAL A 9 -14.94 8.03 5.05
N PRO A 10 -14.85 8.46 6.32
CA PRO A 10 -13.94 9.52 6.71
C PRO A 10 -12.50 8.99 6.67
N HIS A 11 -11.59 9.81 6.12
CA HIS A 11 -10.16 9.56 6.13
C HIS A 11 -9.46 10.66 6.91
N ASP A 12 -8.58 10.24 7.82
CA ASP A 12 -7.63 11.12 8.48
C ASP A 12 -6.22 10.54 8.33
N VAL A 13 -5.40 11.21 7.52
CA VAL A 13 -4.09 10.72 7.09
C VAL A 13 -3.03 11.77 7.39
N THR A 14 -2.05 11.42 8.23
CA THR A 14 -0.89 12.25 8.55
C THR A 14 0.30 11.80 7.71
N ILE A 15 0.97 12.75 7.05
CA ILE A 15 2.20 12.49 6.29
C ILE A 15 3.38 13.01 7.11
N HIS A 16 4.32 12.13 7.44
CA HIS A 16 5.53 12.43 8.19
C HIS A 16 6.77 12.51 7.29
N ASP A 17 6.63 13.11 6.11
CA ASP A 17 7.73 13.30 5.15
C ASP A 17 7.88 14.78 4.81
N GLN A 18 9.07 15.32 5.07
CA GLN A 18 9.34 16.74 4.90
C GLN A 18 9.29 17.18 3.43
N LYS A 19 9.72 16.32 2.51
CA LYS A 19 9.74 16.60 1.07
C LYS A 19 8.32 16.63 0.52
N LEU A 20 7.50 15.64 0.85
CA LEU A 20 6.08 15.58 0.49
C LEU A 20 5.32 16.76 1.10
N ALA A 21 5.55 17.09 2.38
CA ALA A 21 4.90 18.24 3.01
C ALA A 21 5.21 19.56 2.29
N ARG A 22 6.45 19.75 1.82
CA ARG A 22 6.84 20.91 1.01
C ARG A 22 6.14 20.92 -0.35
N LEU A 23 6.03 19.76 -1.03
CA LEU A 23 5.34 19.65 -2.31
C LEU A 23 3.84 19.92 -2.19
N VAL A 24 3.18 19.35 -1.18
CA VAL A 24 1.76 19.60 -0.88
C VAL A 24 1.52 21.07 -0.56
N ARG A 25 2.44 21.73 0.16
CA ARG A 25 2.37 23.18 0.41
C ARG A 25 2.41 23.97 -0.89
N LYS A 26 3.33 23.66 -1.82
CA LYS A 26 3.37 24.30 -3.14
C LYS A 26 2.06 24.14 -3.91
N CYS A 27 1.41 22.98 -3.84
CA CYS A 27 0.10 22.77 -4.49
C CYS A 27 -1.00 23.62 -3.84
N LYS A 28 -0.97 23.75 -2.50
CA LYS A 28 -1.91 24.59 -1.73
C LYS A 28 -1.74 26.09 -2.03
N ASP A 29 -0.52 26.54 -2.32
CA ASP A 29 -0.22 27.95 -2.62
C ASP A 29 -0.78 28.39 -3.99
N ILE A 30 -1.18 27.44 -4.85
CA ILE A 30 -1.87 27.74 -6.11
C ILE A 30 -3.32 28.15 -5.78
N PRO A 31 -3.83 29.29 -6.29
CA PRO A 31 -5.20 29.70 -6.00
C PRO A 31 -6.23 28.76 -6.64
N GLY A 32 -7.19 28.26 -5.86
CA GLY A 32 -8.26 27.39 -6.35
C GLY A 32 -8.92 26.56 -5.24
N GLN A 33 -9.93 25.76 -5.61
CA GLN A 33 -10.60 24.84 -4.68
C GLN A 33 -9.89 23.48 -4.57
N HIS A 34 -9.11 23.09 -5.59
CA HIS A 34 -8.42 21.80 -5.61
C HIS A 34 -7.08 21.90 -4.89
N LEU A 35 -6.81 20.95 -3.98
CA LEU A 35 -5.50 20.90 -3.32
C LEU A 35 -4.39 20.49 -4.29
N PHE A 36 -4.63 19.49 -5.14
CA PHE A 36 -3.67 19.03 -6.13
C PHE A 36 -3.97 19.66 -7.48
N GLN A 37 -3.08 20.57 -7.89
CA GLN A 37 -3.19 21.36 -9.11
C GLN A 37 -1.79 21.80 -9.54
N PHE A 38 -1.64 22.17 -10.80
CA PHE A 38 -0.37 22.58 -11.39
C PHE A 38 -0.60 23.66 -12.47
N TYR A 39 0.46 24.37 -12.82
CA TYR A 39 0.46 25.26 -13.98
C TYR A 39 0.92 24.49 -15.22
N GLY A 40 0.11 24.54 -16.27
CA GLY A 40 0.43 23.96 -17.56
C GLY A 40 1.45 24.79 -18.35
N PRO A 41 1.94 24.29 -19.49
CA PRO A 41 2.89 25.01 -20.34
C PRO A 41 2.38 26.37 -20.86
N ASP A 42 1.07 26.55 -20.93
CA ASP A 42 0.39 27.79 -21.30
C ASP A 42 0.21 28.77 -20.13
N GLY A 43 0.72 28.42 -18.94
CA GLY A 43 0.57 29.20 -17.71
C GLY A 43 -0.83 29.09 -17.08
N GLN A 44 -1.72 28.26 -17.61
CA GLN A 44 -3.04 28.05 -17.03
C GLN A 44 -2.99 27.02 -15.89
N ARG A 45 -3.98 27.10 -14.99
CA ARG A 45 -4.10 26.19 -13.86
C ARG A 45 -4.91 24.97 -14.26
N HIS A 46 -4.43 23.78 -13.93
CA HIS A 46 -5.12 22.52 -14.16
C HIS A 46 -5.24 21.71 -12.87
N PRO A 47 -6.40 21.09 -12.61
CA PRO A 47 -6.53 20.12 -11.52
C PRO A 47 -5.71 18.86 -11.82
N LEU A 48 -5.11 18.27 -10.79
CA LEU A 48 -4.46 16.97 -10.91
C LEU A 48 -5.50 15.85 -10.77
N GLU A 49 -5.91 15.31 -11.90
CA GLU A 49 -6.81 14.15 -11.98
C GLU A 49 -6.09 12.80 -12.04
N SER A 50 -6.84 11.70 -11.88
CA SER A 50 -6.31 10.33 -11.91
C SER A 50 -5.71 9.93 -13.26
N GLY A 51 -6.20 10.51 -14.37
CA GLY A 51 -5.64 10.31 -15.70
C GLY A 51 -4.16 10.69 -15.76
N HIS A 52 -3.84 11.90 -15.28
CA HIS A 52 -2.45 12.39 -15.25
C HIS A 52 -1.51 11.48 -14.44
N VAL A 53 -1.98 10.91 -13.33
CA VAL A 53 -1.18 9.99 -12.52
C VAL A 53 -0.91 8.70 -13.28
N ASN A 54 -1.92 8.12 -13.93
CA ASN A 54 -1.75 6.90 -14.71
C ASN A 54 -0.87 7.14 -15.95
N ASP A 55 -1.03 8.28 -16.63
CA ASP A 55 -0.19 8.66 -17.77
C ASP A 55 1.27 8.80 -17.37
N TYR A 56 1.53 9.45 -16.22
CA TYR A 56 2.87 9.57 -15.65
C TYR A 56 3.48 8.20 -15.35
N LEU A 57 2.73 7.31 -14.71
CA LEU A 57 3.19 5.94 -14.42
C LEU A 57 3.53 5.18 -15.69
N HIS A 58 2.65 5.25 -16.70
CA HIS A 58 2.87 4.58 -17.97
C HIS A 58 4.10 5.12 -18.70
N GLN A 59 4.25 6.44 -18.77
CA GLN A 59 5.38 7.10 -19.43
C GLN A 59 6.73 6.71 -18.83
N HIS A 60 6.82 6.60 -17.50
CA HIS A 60 8.09 6.37 -16.82
C HIS A 60 8.44 4.90 -16.59
N THR A 61 7.44 4.01 -16.53
CA THR A 61 7.67 2.58 -16.29
C THR A 61 7.60 1.75 -17.56
N GLY A 62 6.89 2.21 -18.60
CA GLY A 62 6.53 1.40 -19.77
C GLY A 62 5.56 0.26 -19.46
N LEU A 63 5.11 0.14 -18.21
CA LEU A 63 4.20 -0.92 -17.76
C LEU A 63 2.75 -0.44 -17.85
N ALA A 64 1.83 -1.40 -17.93
CA ALA A 64 0.39 -1.15 -17.82
C ALA A 64 -0.03 -1.02 -16.33
N LEU A 65 0.66 -0.14 -15.60
CA LEU A 65 0.37 0.14 -14.19
C LEU A 65 -0.64 1.27 -14.05
N SER A 66 -1.38 1.23 -12.96
CA SER A 66 -2.34 2.23 -12.54
C SER A 66 -2.15 2.56 -11.06
N ALA A 67 -2.77 3.66 -10.61
CA ALA A 67 -2.82 3.98 -9.18
C ALA A 67 -3.42 2.86 -8.30
N LYS A 68 -4.23 1.96 -8.88
CA LYS A 68 -4.78 0.80 -8.17
C LYS A 68 -3.69 -0.20 -7.78
N ASP A 69 -2.66 -0.36 -8.60
CA ASP A 69 -1.63 -1.38 -8.39
C ASP A 69 -0.78 -1.08 -7.16
N PHE A 70 -0.56 0.21 -6.84
CA PHE A 70 0.04 0.60 -5.56
C PHE A 70 -0.78 0.15 -4.34
N ARG A 71 -2.11 0.15 -4.46
CA ARG A 71 -2.99 -0.29 -3.36
C ARG A 71 -3.05 -1.80 -3.24
N THR A 72 -2.94 -2.55 -4.33
CA THR A 72 -2.90 -4.02 -4.30
C THR A 72 -1.55 -4.52 -3.82
N TRP A 73 -0.45 -3.91 -4.28
CA TRP A 73 0.89 -4.14 -3.76
C TRP A 73 0.96 -3.83 -2.25
N GLY A 74 0.62 -2.59 -1.87
CA GLY A 74 0.65 -2.16 -0.48
C GLY A 74 -0.27 -2.98 0.42
N GLY A 75 -1.45 -3.39 -0.06
CA GLY A 75 -2.36 -4.29 0.67
C GLY A 75 -1.76 -5.68 0.91
N THR A 76 -1.03 -6.21 -0.07
CA THR A 76 -0.35 -7.52 0.01
C THR A 76 0.84 -7.46 0.97
N VAL A 77 1.69 -6.44 0.84
CA VAL A 77 2.83 -6.20 1.76
C VAL A 77 2.33 -6.00 3.19
N LYS A 78 1.29 -5.18 3.37
CA LYS A 78 0.70 -4.94 4.69
C LYS A 78 0.13 -6.21 5.31
N MET A 79 -0.44 -7.11 4.51
CA MET A 79 -0.94 -8.40 5.00
C MET A 79 0.17 -9.22 5.66
N VAL A 80 1.37 -9.26 5.07
CA VAL A 80 2.53 -9.96 5.65
C VAL A 80 2.90 -9.37 7.00
N SER A 81 3.10 -8.05 7.09
CA SER A 81 3.43 -7.38 8.36
C SER A 81 2.33 -7.54 9.41
N CYS A 82 1.06 -7.56 9.01
CA CYS A 82 -0.05 -7.80 9.93
C CYS A 82 -0.06 -9.24 10.46
N LEU A 83 0.20 -10.24 9.62
CA LEU A 83 0.31 -11.63 10.05
C LEU A 83 1.47 -11.84 11.02
N GLU A 84 2.62 -11.24 10.71
CA GLU A 84 3.79 -11.25 11.60
C GLU A 84 3.47 -10.63 12.97
N ALA A 85 2.86 -9.44 12.99
CA ALA A 85 2.48 -8.77 14.24
C ALA A 85 1.48 -9.61 15.06
N VAL A 86 0.51 -10.26 14.40
CA VAL A 86 -0.45 -11.15 15.06
C VAL A 86 0.25 -12.37 15.66
N LEU A 87 1.15 -13.01 14.93
CA LEU A 87 1.91 -14.16 15.45
C LEU A 87 2.84 -13.78 16.61
N HIS A 88 3.43 -12.59 16.58
CA HIS A 88 4.26 -12.10 17.68
C HIS A 88 3.43 -11.88 18.96
N GLN A 89 2.20 -11.40 18.83
CA GLN A 89 1.29 -11.17 19.96
C GLN A 89 0.62 -12.45 20.45
N GLU A 90 0.22 -13.33 19.53
CA GLU A 90 -0.53 -14.56 19.81
C GLU A 90 0.07 -15.76 19.03
N PRO A 91 1.22 -16.32 19.47
CA PRO A 91 1.95 -17.35 18.71
C PRO A 91 1.16 -18.65 18.49
N GLU A 92 0.22 -18.97 19.37
CA GLU A 92 -0.61 -20.18 19.31
C GLU A 92 -1.96 -19.95 18.60
N LEU A 93 -2.18 -18.76 18.03
CA LEU A 93 -3.44 -18.44 17.37
C LEU A 93 -3.64 -19.30 16.13
N ALA A 94 -4.81 -19.96 16.04
CA ALA A 94 -5.19 -20.76 14.88
C ALA A 94 -5.05 -19.93 13.57
N PRO A 95 -4.47 -20.48 12.49
CA PRO A 95 -4.15 -19.74 11.27
C PRO A 95 -5.34 -18.95 10.70
N GLU A 96 -6.55 -19.52 10.73
CA GLU A 96 -7.75 -18.88 10.21
C GLU A 96 -8.16 -17.65 11.03
N LYS A 97 -7.92 -17.68 12.34
CA LYS A 97 -8.18 -16.52 13.22
C LYS A 97 -7.14 -15.43 12.96
N ALA A 98 -5.87 -15.80 12.83
CA ALA A 98 -4.79 -14.86 12.52
C ALA A 98 -5.02 -14.15 11.18
N ILE A 99 -5.39 -14.90 10.13
CA ILE A 99 -5.75 -14.34 8.82
C ILE A 99 -6.92 -13.35 8.95
N ARG A 100 -7.98 -13.71 9.68
CA ARG A 100 -9.14 -12.82 9.86
C ARG A 100 -8.77 -11.52 10.56
N GLN A 101 -7.88 -11.57 11.55
CA GLN A 101 -7.39 -10.38 12.26
C GLN A 101 -6.53 -9.51 11.35
N ALA A 102 -5.56 -10.10 10.66
CA ALA A 102 -4.71 -9.38 9.71
C ALA A 102 -5.51 -8.73 8.56
N VAL A 103 -6.51 -9.43 8.00
CA VAL A 103 -7.39 -8.87 6.97
C VAL A 103 -8.17 -7.65 7.50
N LYS A 104 -8.63 -7.67 8.75
CA LYS A 104 -9.33 -6.53 9.35
C LYS A 104 -8.41 -5.31 9.44
N GLU A 105 -7.16 -5.51 9.86
CA GLU A 105 -6.16 -4.43 9.93
C GLU A 105 -5.86 -3.85 8.55
N VAL A 106 -5.64 -4.70 7.53
CA VAL A 106 -5.44 -4.25 6.14
C VAL A 106 -6.66 -3.49 5.63
N ALA A 107 -7.86 -3.95 5.94
CA ALA A 107 -9.11 -3.31 5.51
C ALA A 107 -9.30 -1.92 6.12
N THR A 108 -9.02 -1.78 7.43
CA THR A 108 -9.00 -0.49 8.12
C THR A 108 -8.00 0.46 7.47
N ASN A 109 -6.77 -0.01 7.22
CA ASN A 109 -5.72 0.81 6.61
C ASN A 109 -6.09 1.30 5.20
N LEU A 110 -6.68 0.41 4.38
CA LEU A 110 -7.08 0.76 3.01
C LEU A 110 -8.41 1.52 2.92
N GLY A 111 -9.17 1.64 4.01
CA GLY A 111 -10.51 2.23 4.02
C GLY A 111 -11.55 1.41 3.26
N ASN A 112 -11.42 0.09 3.30
CA ASN A 112 -12.27 -0.87 2.59
C ASN A 112 -12.91 -1.86 3.57
N THR A 113 -13.88 -2.66 3.11
CA THR A 113 -14.38 -3.78 3.93
C THR A 113 -13.43 -4.97 3.87
N PRO A 114 -13.37 -5.84 4.91
CA PRO A 114 -12.58 -7.07 4.90
C PRO A 114 -12.79 -7.91 3.64
N THR A 115 -14.05 -8.10 3.24
CA THR A 115 -14.42 -8.85 2.02
C THR A 115 -13.84 -8.23 0.75
N VAL A 116 -13.86 -6.90 0.62
CA VAL A 116 -13.30 -6.21 -0.54
C VAL A 116 -11.77 -6.33 -0.56
N CYS A 117 -11.11 -6.21 0.60
CA CYS A 117 -9.67 -6.35 0.71
C CYS A 117 -9.20 -7.76 0.35
N SER A 118 -9.80 -8.80 0.94
CA SER A 118 -9.45 -10.19 0.63
C SER A 118 -9.65 -10.53 -0.84
N LYS A 119 -10.66 -9.96 -1.51
CA LYS A 119 -10.97 -10.30 -2.90
C LYS A 119 -10.13 -9.54 -3.92
N TYR A 120 -9.74 -8.30 -3.63
CA TYR A 120 -9.21 -7.38 -4.66
C TYR A 120 -7.89 -6.70 -4.32
N TYR A 121 -7.42 -6.76 -3.07
CA TYR A 121 -6.24 -5.99 -2.62
C TYR A 121 -5.16 -6.84 -1.96
N ILE A 122 -5.46 -8.08 -1.56
CA ILE A 122 -4.51 -9.00 -0.95
C ILE A 122 -4.26 -10.12 -1.94
N HIS A 123 -3.00 -10.34 -2.32
CA HIS A 123 -2.65 -11.45 -3.18
C HIS A 123 -2.91 -12.80 -2.46
N PRO A 124 -3.64 -13.74 -3.07
CA PRO A 124 -4.04 -14.98 -2.39
C PRO A 124 -2.85 -15.85 -1.96
N GLN A 125 -1.73 -15.78 -2.69
CA GLN A 125 -0.50 -16.53 -2.36
C GLN A 125 -0.02 -16.29 -0.92
N VAL A 126 -0.11 -15.05 -0.40
CA VAL A 126 0.29 -14.75 0.99
C VAL A 126 -0.53 -15.56 1.99
N VAL A 127 -1.83 -15.70 1.74
CA VAL A 127 -2.74 -16.46 2.60
C VAL A 127 -2.45 -17.95 2.52
N GLU A 128 -2.19 -18.48 1.33
CA GLU A 128 -1.88 -19.89 1.13
C GLU A 128 -0.52 -20.28 1.73
N LEU A 129 0.50 -19.42 1.58
CA LEU A 129 1.80 -19.60 2.22
C LEU A 129 1.70 -19.59 3.74
N PHE A 130 0.86 -18.71 4.30
CA PHE A 130 0.62 -18.68 5.74
C PHE A 130 -0.03 -19.97 6.26
N LYS A 131 -1.10 -20.43 5.61
CA LYS A 131 -1.77 -21.68 6.00
C LYS A 131 -0.84 -22.89 5.93
N SER A 132 0.08 -22.90 4.95
CA SER A 132 1.06 -23.98 4.79
C SER A 132 2.25 -23.90 5.76
N GLY A 133 2.33 -22.87 6.61
CA GLY A 133 3.47 -22.62 7.50
C GLY A 133 4.71 -22.03 6.83
N ARG A 134 4.81 -22.07 5.49
CA ARG A 134 5.95 -21.52 4.73
C ARG A 134 6.20 -20.04 4.97
N LEU A 135 5.14 -19.23 5.13
CA LEU A 135 5.31 -17.80 5.47
C LEU A 135 6.06 -17.61 6.80
N ILE A 136 5.86 -18.49 7.78
CA ILE A 136 6.53 -18.39 9.08
C ILE A 136 8.03 -18.66 8.94
N GLU A 137 8.41 -19.63 8.10
CA GLU A 137 9.81 -19.92 7.78
C GLU A 137 10.50 -18.75 7.06
N TYR A 138 9.74 -18.07 6.20
CA TYR A 138 10.17 -16.84 5.53
C TYR A 138 10.41 -15.70 6.52
N LEU A 139 9.44 -15.41 7.39
CA LEU A 139 9.57 -14.35 8.40
C LEU A 139 10.77 -14.57 9.33
N ARG A 140 11.06 -15.81 9.71
CA ARG A 140 12.24 -16.14 10.55
C ARG A 140 13.59 -15.91 9.87
N ARG A 141 13.65 -15.95 8.53
CA ARG A 141 14.89 -15.76 7.75
C ARG A 141 15.20 -14.29 7.48
N HIS A 142 14.20 -13.43 7.64
CA HIS A 142 14.19 -12.08 7.10
C HIS A 142 14.77 -11.00 8.03
N ASP A 143 15.17 -11.37 9.25
CA ASP A 143 16.01 -10.52 10.13
C ASP A 143 17.43 -10.29 9.58
N ALA A 144 17.79 -10.91 8.45
CA ALA A 144 19.11 -10.82 7.83
C ALA A 144 19.12 -9.87 6.61
N ASP A 145 19.57 -8.64 6.88
CA ASP A 145 20.31 -7.74 5.98
C ASP A 145 19.54 -7.02 4.85
N PRO A 146 19.16 -5.73 5.02
CA PRO A 146 18.92 -4.88 3.87
C PRO A 146 20.28 -4.56 3.24
N ALA A 147 20.61 -5.26 2.16
CA ALA A 147 21.75 -4.87 1.33
C ALA A 147 21.66 -3.37 1.05
N ASP A 148 22.79 -2.67 1.26
CA ASP A 148 22.97 -1.22 1.47
C ASP A 148 22.54 -0.30 0.28
N ARG A 149 21.66 -0.75 -0.63
CA ARG A 149 21.24 -0.05 -1.85
C ARG A 149 19.83 -0.38 -2.37
N ASP A 150 18.92 -0.93 -1.58
CA ASP A 150 17.56 -1.20 -2.09
C ASP A 150 16.55 -0.10 -1.75
N GLU A 151 15.70 0.25 -2.72
CA GLU A 151 14.56 1.17 -2.55
C GLU A 151 13.34 0.46 -1.94
N LEU A 152 13.38 -0.87 -1.89
CA LEU A 152 12.35 -1.71 -1.30
C LEU A 152 12.59 -1.96 0.18
N SER A 153 11.52 -1.97 0.95
CA SER A 153 11.58 -2.44 2.34
C SER A 153 11.89 -3.93 2.39
N PRO A 154 12.44 -4.43 3.50
CA PRO A 154 12.60 -5.86 3.70
C PRO A 154 11.31 -6.63 3.39
N THR A 155 10.16 -6.25 3.98
CA THR A 155 8.88 -6.95 3.72
C THR A 155 8.50 -6.99 2.23
N GLU A 156 8.87 -5.97 1.46
CA GLU A 156 8.65 -5.96 0.01
C GLU A 156 9.51 -6.99 -0.71
N HIS A 157 10.79 -7.15 -0.34
CA HIS A 157 11.63 -8.24 -0.84
C HIS A 157 11.01 -9.60 -0.54
N LEU A 158 10.60 -9.79 0.71
CA LEU A 158 9.98 -11.02 1.14
C LEU A 158 8.74 -11.36 0.30
N VAL A 159 7.89 -10.38 0.03
CA VAL A 159 6.72 -10.57 -0.84
C VAL A 159 7.13 -10.88 -2.27
N LEU A 160 8.15 -10.21 -2.83
CA LEU A 160 8.63 -10.52 -4.17
C LEU A 160 9.12 -11.97 -4.28
N GLU A 161 9.92 -12.44 -3.31
CA GLU A 161 10.38 -13.83 -3.25
C GLU A 161 9.20 -14.81 -3.20
N MET A 162 8.21 -14.54 -2.35
CA MET A 162 7.01 -15.38 -2.21
C MET A 162 6.18 -15.49 -3.49
N LEU A 163 6.10 -14.40 -4.25
CA LEU A 163 5.33 -14.35 -5.49
C LEU A 163 6.12 -14.93 -6.68
N ALA A 164 7.45 -14.98 -6.60
CA ALA A 164 8.31 -15.58 -7.62
C ALA A 164 8.31 -17.12 -7.59
N GLU A 165 7.88 -17.76 -6.49
CA GLU A 165 7.73 -19.22 -6.39
C GLU A 165 6.53 -19.81 -7.16
N VAL A 166 5.76 -18.97 -7.85
CA VAL A 166 4.52 -19.35 -8.55
C VAL A 166 4.75 -19.59 -10.04
#